data_AF-A0A4V2X3J8-F1
#
_entry.id   AF-A0A4V2X3J8-F1
#
_cell.length_a   1.000
_cell.length_b   1.000
_cell.length_c   1.000
_cell.angle_alpha   90.00
_cell.angle_beta   90.00
_cell.angle_gamma   90.00
#
_symmetry.space_group_name_H-M   'P 1'
#
loop_
_entity.id
_entity.type
_entity.pdbx_description
1 polymer ?
#
loop_
_entity_poly.entity_id
_entity_poly.type
_entity_poly.pdbx_seq_one_letter_code
_entity_poly.pdbx_strand_id
1 'polypeptide(L)'
;MNKVPLTDRSNHQIMDASHNPLSTREYHFSRPDGSKIVIQEHSAGHIYGPTGTPGNQGTHFNIRPFDPETGNGSRNINIKGLPEHYEFPWR
;
A
#
# COMPACT_ATOMS: atom_id res chain seq x y z
N MET A 1 -8.13 -12.40 -1.46
CA MET A 1 -7.65 -11.11 -0.92
C MET A 1 -6.43 -11.42 -0.09
N ASN A 2 -5.29 -10.84 -0.46
CA ASN A 2 -4.03 -11.09 0.25
C ASN A 2 -3.84 -10.03 1.34
N LYS A 3 -3.05 -10.35 2.36
CA LYS A 3 -2.62 -9.40 3.38
C LYS A 3 -1.11 -9.40 3.41
N VAL A 4 -0.52 -8.21 3.32
CA VAL A 4 0.93 -8.00 3.44
C VAL A 4 1.21 -7.05 4.60
N PRO A 5 2.35 -7.15 5.29
CA PRO A 5 2.69 -6.23 6.37
C PRO A 5 2.64 -4.77 5.90
N LEU A 6 1.94 -3.92 6.65
CA LEU A 6 2.08 -2.48 6.49
C LEU A 6 3.39 -2.08 7.14
N THR A 7 4.33 -1.54 6.36
CA THR A 7 5.70 -1.29 6.83
C THR A 7 6.06 0.18 6.82
N ASP A 8 7.00 0.54 7.69
CA ASP A 8 7.69 1.81 7.62
C ASP A 8 8.72 1.86 6.48
N ARG A 9 9.37 3.01 6.30
CA ARG A 9 10.44 3.19 5.31
C ARG A 9 11.60 2.20 5.46
N SER A 10 11.82 1.66 6.66
CA SER A 10 12.88 0.73 7.02
C SER A 10 12.45 -0.74 6.95
N ASN A 11 11.28 -1.06 6.37
CA ASN A 11 10.68 -2.40 6.29
C ASN A 11 10.21 -2.99 7.63
N HIS A 12 10.13 -2.20 8.71
CA HIS A 12 9.56 -2.70 9.95
C HIS A 12 8.03 -2.62 9.90
N GLN A 13 7.37 -3.68 10.36
CA GLN A 13 5.92 -3.70 10.43
C GLN A 13 5.41 -2.67 11.43
N ILE A 14 4.47 -1.85 10.99
CA ILE A 14 3.79 -0.86 11.83
C ILE A 14 2.82 -1.61 12.74
N MET A 15 2.82 -1.22 14.02
CA MET A 15 1.92 -1.74 15.04
C MET A 15 0.87 -0.68 15.41
N ASP A 16 -0.32 -1.11 15.81
CA ASP A 16 -1.31 -0.21 16.43
C ASP A 16 -0.94 0.12 17.88
N ALA A 17 -1.76 0.97 18.53
CA ALA A 17 -1.53 1.37 19.92
C ALA A 17 -1.60 0.20 20.93
N SER A 18 -2.21 -0.92 20.55
CA SER A 18 -2.29 -2.15 21.34
C SER A 18 -1.19 -3.15 20.98
N HIS A 19 -0.19 -2.75 20.18
CA HIS A 19 0.90 -3.58 19.66
C HIS A 19 0.44 -4.70 18.71
N ASN A 20 -0.71 -4.56 18.06
CA ASN A 20 -1.10 -5.50 17.01
C ASN A 20 -0.46 -5.12 15.66
N PRO A 21 0.00 -6.10 14.87
CA PRO A 21 0.56 -5.85 13.55
C PRO A 21 -0.48 -5.35 12.55
N LEU A 22 -0.21 -4.21 11.92
CA LEU A 22 -1.03 -3.69 10.83
C LEU A 22 -0.66 -4.35 9.51
N SER A 23 -1.66 -4.53 8.65
CA SER A 23 -1.50 -5.13 7.33
C SER A 23 -2.21 -4.30 6.27
N THR A 24 -1.60 -4.23 5.10
CA THR A 24 -2.20 -3.77 3.85
C THR A 24 -3.03 -4.89 3.25
N ARG A 25 -4.24 -4.58 2.78
CA ARG A 25 -5.03 -5.52 1.97
C ARG A 25 -4.67 -5.36 0.51
N GLU A 26 -4.44 -6.47 -0.18
CA GLU A 26 -4.13 -6.49 -1.60
C GLU A 26 -5.23 -7.17 -2.41
N TYR A 27 -5.71 -6.43 -3.42
CA TYR A 27 -6.67 -6.91 -4.42
C TYR A 27 -5.94 -7.10 -5.75
N HIS A 28 -6.05 -8.29 -6.32
CA HIS A 28 -5.40 -8.65 -7.58
C HIS A 28 -6.41 -8.51 -8.72
N PHE A 29 -6.08 -7.69 -9.71
CA PHE A 29 -6.92 -7.44 -10.88
C PHE A 29 -6.21 -7.94 -12.13
N SER A 30 -6.84 -8.89 -12.84
CA SER A 30 -6.39 -9.35 -14.15
C SER A 30 -7.03 -8.51 -15.24
N ARG A 31 -6.20 -7.95 -16.13
CA ARG A 31 -6.65 -7.21 -17.31
C ARG A 31 -7.00 -8.17 -18.45
N PRO A 32 -7.74 -7.69 -19.48
CA PRO A 32 -8.08 -8.51 -20.65
C PRO A 32 -6.87 -9.06 -21.41
N ASP A 33 -5.72 -8.36 -21.36
CA ASP A 33 -4.46 -8.79 -21.97
C ASP A 33 -3.70 -9.84 -21.13
N GLY A 34 -4.26 -10.28 -20.01
CA GLY A 34 -3.65 -11.24 -19.09
C GLY A 34 -2.67 -10.64 -18.10
N SER A 35 -2.30 -9.35 -18.24
CA SER A 35 -1.46 -8.67 -17.25
C SER A 35 -2.21 -8.44 -15.94
N LYS A 36 -1.48 -8.36 -14.83
CA LYS A 36 -2.05 -8.15 -13.49
C LYS A 36 -1.58 -6.86 -12.87
N ILE A 37 -2.47 -6.21 -12.11
CA ILE A 37 -2.12 -5.16 -11.17
C ILE A 37 -2.61 -5.52 -9.78
N VAL A 38 -2.01 -4.86 -8.80
CA VAL A 38 -2.38 -4.98 -7.40
C VAL A 38 -2.84 -3.63 -6.88
N ILE A 39 -3.99 -3.63 -6.23
CA ILE A 39 -4.52 -2.49 -5.50
C ILE A 39 -4.22 -2.72 -4.04
N GLN A 40 -3.37 -1.88 -3.47
CA GLN A 40 -3.00 -1.90 -2.06
C GLN A 40 -3.88 -0.92 -1.30
N GLU A 41 -4.63 -1.40 -0.32
CA GLU A 41 -5.48 -0.59 0.55
C GLU A 41 -4.75 -0.26 1.85
N HIS A 42 -4.45 1.04 2.04
CA HIS A 42 -3.85 1.61 3.25
C HIS A 42 -4.88 2.37 4.07
N SER A 43 -6.01 1.74 4.40
CA SER A 43 -7.07 2.35 5.23
C SER A 43 -6.62 2.72 6.64
N ALA A 44 -5.52 2.15 7.15
CA ALA A 44 -4.94 2.56 8.43
C ALA A 44 -4.12 3.87 8.31
N GLY A 45 -3.73 4.26 7.09
CA GLY A 45 -2.68 5.26 6.86
C GLY A 45 -1.34 4.85 7.48
N HIS A 46 -0.38 5.76 7.50
CA HIS A 46 0.86 5.57 8.25
C HIS A 46 1.50 6.91 8.64
N ILE A 47 1.93 6.99 9.90
CA ILE A 47 2.65 8.13 10.47
C ILE A 47 4.06 7.64 10.86
N TYR A 48 5.09 8.22 10.25
CA TYR A 48 6.50 7.91 10.50
C TYR A 48 7.17 8.87 11.49
N GLY A 49 6.50 9.98 11.83
CA GLY A 49 7.03 10.98 12.75
C GLY A 49 6.06 12.17 12.94
N PRO A 50 6.52 13.26 13.57
CA PRO A 50 5.71 14.47 13.78
C PRO A 50 5.07 15.01 12.49
N THR A 51 4.04 15.85 12.62
CA THR A 51 3.38 16.51 11.49
C THR A 51 4.40 17.15 10.53
N GLY A 52 4.27 16.85 9.23
CA GLY A 52 5.22 17.28 8.20
C GLY A 52 6.36 16.29 7.90
N THR A 53 6.46 15.17 8.63
CA THR A 53 7.46 14.13 8.32
C THR A 53 7.20 13.55 6.92
N PRO A 54 8.20 13.56 6.01
CA PRO A 54 8.06 12.92 4.70
C PRO A 54 7.66 11.46 4.80
N GLY A 55 6.62 11.07 4.07
CA GLY A 55 6.03 9.73 4.12
C GLY A 55 4.91 9.56 5.15
N ASN A 56 4.60 10.56 5.97
CA ASN A 56 3.32 10.57 6.67
C ASN A 56 2.19 10.63 5.64
N GLN A 57 1.31 9.64 5.64
CA GLN A 57 0.19 9.59 4.70
C GLN A 57 -1.09 9.16 5.41
N GLY A 58 -2.17 9.85 5.08
CA GLY A 58 -3.51 9.46 5.50
C GLY A 58 -3.96 8.17 4.80
N THR A 59 -5.25 7.88 4.91
CA THR A 59 -5.86 6.73 4.26
C THR A 59 -5.80 6.87 2.74
N HIS A 60 -5.28 5.87 2.04
CA HIS A 60 -5.14 5.91 0.59
C HIS A 60 -5.11 4.51 -0.03
N PHE A 61 -5.20 4.46 -1.35
CA PHE A 61 -4.84 3.28 -2.15
C PHE A 61 -3.58 3.54 -2.97
N ASN A 62 -2.80 2.47 -3.20
CA ASN A 62 -1.75 2.47 -4.22
C ASN A 62 -2.10 1.46 -5.31
N ILE A 63 -1.77 1.80 -6.56
CA ILE A 63 -1.85 0.87 -7.69
C ILE A 63 -0.42 0.45 -8.06
N ARG A 64 -0.13 -0.84 -7.92
CA ARG A 64 1.20 -1.40 -8.11
C ARG A 64 1.22 -2.44 -9.23
N PRO A 65 2.37 -2.61 -9.92
CA PRO A 65 2.61 -3.81 -10.72
C PRO A 65 2.50 -5.06 -9.85
N PHE A 66 1.98 -6.15 -10.43
CA PHE A 66 2.07 -7.47 -9.82
C PHE A 66 3.50 -7.99 -9.90
N ASP A 67 4.02 -8.46 -8.77
CA ASP A 67 5.32 -9.11 -8.66
C ASP A 67 5.13 -10.64 -8.75
N PRO A 68 5.66 -11.31 -9.79
CA PRO A 68 5.51 -12.75 -9.96
C PRO A 68 6.33 -13.57 -8.95
N GLU A 69 7.38 -13.01 -8.34
CA GLU A 69 8.21 -13.72 -7.37
C GLU A 69 7.50 -13.82 -6.02
N THR A 70 6.92 -12.72 -5.56
CA THR A 70 6.25 -12.65 -4.26
C THR A 70 4.75 -12.91 -4.34
N GLY A 71 4.15 -12.75 -5.52
CA GLY A 71 2.71 -12.81 -5.72
C GLY A 71 1.95 -11.61 -5.14
N ASN A 72 2.63 -10.50 -4.83
CA ASN A 72 2.09 -9.30 -4.19
C ASN A 72 2.22 -8.06 -5.10
N GLY A 73 1.78 -6.90 -4.62
CA GLY A 73 2.07 -5.63 -5.27
C GLY A 73 3.52 -5.21 -5.05
N SER A 74 4.19 -4.70 -6.09
CA SER A 74 5.54 -4.15 -5.94
C SER A 74 5.56 -3.02 -4.90
N ARG A 75 6.49 -3.08 -3.95
CA ARG A 75 6.62 -2.08 -2.88
C ARG A 75 7.14 -0.72 -3.38
N ASN A 76 8.03 -0.74 -4.37
CA ASN A 76 8.81 0.44 -4.77
C ASN A 76 8.54 0.89 -6.21
N ILE A 77 7.76 0.13 -6.99
CA ILE A 77 7.52 0.43 -8.41
C ILE A 77 6.13 1.04 -8.59
N ASN A 78 6.08 2.15 -9.32
CA ASN A 78 4.83 2.82 -9.72
C ASN A 78 4.47 2.42 -11.16
N ILE A 79 3.17 2.42 -11.47
CA ILE A 79 2.72 2.26 -12.86
C ILE A 79 2.79 3.62 -13.57
N LYS A 80 3.54 3.69 -14.68
CA LYS A 80 3.70 4.92 -15.47
C LYS A 80 2.33 5.47 -15.89
N GLY A 81 2.10 6.75 -15.63
CA GLY A 81 0.87 7.45 -16.01
C GLY A 81 -0.28 7.35 -15.00
N LEU A 82 -0.08 6.67 -13.86
CA LEU A 82 -1.03 6.70 -12.75
C LEU A 82 -0.51 7.55 -11.59
N PRO A 83 -1.40 8.23 -10.84
CA PRO A 83 -1.10 8.75 -9.52
C PRO A 83 -0.48 7.68 -8.62
N GLU A 84 0.50 8.09 -7.80
CA GLU A 84 1.12 7.21 -6.82
C GLU A 84 0.13 6.85 -5.70
N HIS A 85 -0.70 7.81 -5.29
CA HIS A 85 -1.69 7.66 -4.23
C HIS A 85 -3.07 8.09 -4.72
N TYR A 86 -4.08 7.32 -4.32
CA TYR A 86 -5.48 7.67 -4.44
C TYR A 86 -6.02 7.87 -3.03
N GLU A 87 -6.12 9.12 -2.61
CA GLU A 87 -6.64 9.46 -1.29
C GLU A 87 -8.10 9.04 -1.15
N PHE A 88 -8.48 8.62 0.06
CA PHE A 88 -9.91 8.54 0.35
C PHE A 88 -10.48 9.95 0.38
N PRO A 89 -11.67 10.19 -0.20
CA PRO A 89 -12.32 11.48 -0.07
C PRO A 89 -12.55 11.76 1.41
N TRP A 90 -12.14 12.95 1.85
CA TRP A 90 -12.53 13.49 3.14
C TRP A 90 -14.07 13.53 3.19
N ARG A 91 -14.66 12.98 4.26
CA ARG A 91 -16.09 13.12 4.52
C ARG A 91 -16.41 14.51 5.04
#